data_AF-A0A7X0D9K4-F1
#
_entry.id   AF-A0A7X0D9K4-F1
#
_cell.length_a   1.000
_cell.length_b   1.000
_cell.length_c   1.000
_cell.angle_alpha   90.00
_cell.angle_beta   90.00
_cell.angle_gamma   90.00
#
_symmetry.space_group_name_H-M   'P 1'
#
loop_
_entity.id
_entity.type
_entity.pdbx_description
1 polymer ?
#
loop_
_entity_poly.entity_id
_entity_poly.type
_entity_poly.pdbx_seq_one_letter_code
_entity_poly.pdbx_strand_id
1 'polypeptide(L)'
;MTVLRSRLDTADPGFAENREAMLAKLAEIEAEHARALAGGGPRYVERHRARGKLLARERVELLLDPDSPFLELSPLAAWGSDYPVGASVVTGVGVVEGTECVVVANDPTVRGGASNPWTGKKTLRAMEIAEQNRLPLVNLVESGGADLPGQKEIFIPGGRLFRDLTRFSAAGIPTIALVFGNSTAGGAYVPGMSDHVVMVRERSKVFLGGPPLVKMATGEESDDESLGGADMHARVSGLGDHLATDEHDAIRIGRGIVARLNRAGPDPAPGPVREPRYDPEELVGVVPADLRVPFDPREVIARVVDGSDFDEFKPAYGGGLATGWARLHGYPVGVLANAHGVLFSQESQKAAQFIQLANRADTPLVFLHNTTAT
;
A
#
# COMPACT_ATOMS: atom_id res chain seq x y z
N MET A 1 38.75 -3.56 2.06
CA MET A 1 37.97 -2.98 0.94
C MET A 1 36.56 -3.53 1.09
N THR A 2 35.56 -2.67 1.14
CA THR A 2 34.15 -2.98 1.42
C THR A 2 33.30 -3.14 0.15
N VAL A 3 33.84 -2.72 -0.99
CA VAL A 3 33.19 -2.92 -2.29
C VAL A 3 33.11 -4.40 -2.64
N LEU A 4 31.90 -4.88 -2.90
CA LEU A 4 31.65 -6.25 -3.37
C LEU A 4 32.20 -6.43 -4.79
N ARG A 5 32.82 -7.59 -5.03
CA ARG A 5 33.24 -8.02 -6.37
C ARG A 5 32.33 -9.15 -6.82
N SER A 6 31.46 -8.87 -7.79
CA SER A 6 30.60 -9.86 -8.45
C SER A 6 31.44 -11.02 -8.98
N ARG A 7 30.96 -12.23 -8.74
CA ARG A 7 31.42 -13.49 -9.35
C ARG A 7 30.43 -14.02 -10.37
N LEU A 8 29.29 -13.35 -10.54
CA LEU A 8 28.30 -13.68 -11.57
C LEU A 8 28.92 -13.47 -12.96
N ASP A 9 28.80 -14.50 -13.81
CA ASP A 9 29.12 -14.42 -15.23
C ASP A 9 27.80 -14.43 -16.01
N THR A 10 27.45 -13.29 -16.61
CA THR A 10 26.21 -13.13 -17.39
C THR A 10 26.24 -13.89 -18.73
N ALA A 11 27.42 -14.38 -19.15
CA ALA A 11 27.56 -15.22 -20.34
C ALA A 11 27.45 -16.73 -20.02
N ASP A 12 27.37 -17.10 -18.75
CA ASP A 12 27.21 -18.51 -18.34
C ASP A 12 25.81 -19.03 -18.75
N PRO A 13 25.70 -20.24 -19.33
CA PRO A 13 24.41 -20.84 -19.64
C PRO A 13 23.47 -20.95 -18.43
N GLY A 14 24.02 -21.13 -17.21
CA GLY A 14 23.22 -21.15 -15.98
C GLY A 14 22.52 -19.82 -15.68
N PHE A 15 23.17 -18.68 -15.97
CA PHE A 15 22.54 -17.37 -15.84
C PHE A 15 21.35 -17.22 -16.80
N ALA A 16 21.49 -17.68 -18.04
CA ALA A 16 20.43 -17.62 -19.04
C ALA A 16 19.20 -18.45 -18.61
N GLU A 17 19.41 -19.65 -18.09
CA GLU A 17 18.35 -20.53 -17.55
C GLU A 17 17.62 -19.87 -16.37
N ASN A 18 18.38 -19.33 -15.40
CA ASN A 18 17.82 -18.61 -14.25
C ASN A 18 16.98 -17.41 -14.67
N ARG A 19 17.51 -16.62 -15.62
CA ARG A 19 16.82 -15.46 -16.18
C ARG A 19 15.52 -15.84 -16.86
N GLU A 20 15.52 -16.90 -17.67
CA GLU A 20 14.31 -17.40 -18.32
C GLU A 20 13.25 -17.81 -17.29
N ALA A 21 13.64 -18.58 -16.27
CA ALA A 21 12.74 -19.02 -15.20
C ALA A 21 12.15 -17.85 -14.41
N MET A 22 12.96 -16.85 -14.05
CA MET A 22 12.49 -15.67 -13.33
C MET A 22 11.54 -14.82 -14.17
N LEU A 23 11.87 -14.59 -15.46
CA LEU A 23 11.02 -13.84 -16.36
C LEU A 23 9.66 -14.51 -16.60
N ALA A 24 9.62 -15.85 -16.66
CA ALA A 24 8.35 -16.58 -16.71
C ALA A 24 7.49 -16.31 -15.46
N LYS A 25 8.10 -16.23 -14.26
CA LYS A 25 7.39 -15.88 -13.02
C LYS A 25 6.93 -14.43 -12.98
N LEU A 26 7.75 -13.50 -13.47
CA LEU A 26 7.32 -12.10 -13.60
C LEU A 26 6.14 -11.97 -14.56
N ALA A 27 6.12 -12.71 -15.67
CA ALA A 27 4.98 -12.73 -16.58
C ALA A 27 3.69 -13.29 -15.93
N GLU A 28 3.80 -14.31 -15.07
CA GLU A 28 2.66 -14.79 -14.27
C GLU A 28 2.11 -13.70 -13.34
N ILE A 29 3.00 -12.95 -12.68
CA ILE A 29 2.64 -11.82 -11.80
C ILE A 29 1.99 -10.67 -12.60
N GLU A 30 2.55 -10.32 -13.76
CA GLU A 30 2.04 -9.28 -14.65
C GLU A 30 0.63 -9.62 -15.15
N ALA A 31 0.37 -10.88 -15.50
CA ALA A 31 -0.95 -11.32 -15.94
C ALA A 31 -2.02 -11.14 -14.83
N GLU A 32 -1.69 -11.48 -13.60
CA GLU A 32 -2.59 -11.29 -12.46
C GLU A 32 -2.73 -9.81 -12.07
N HIS A 33 -1.65 -9.04 -12.20
CA HIS A 33 -1.68 -7.59 -11.98
C HIS A 33 -2.58 -6.90 -13.00
N ALA A 34 -2.52 -7.28 -14.27
CA ALA A 34 -3.41 -6.77 -15.32
C ALA A 34 -4.90 -6.99 -14.99
N ARG A 35 -5.25 -8.10 -14.32
CA ARG A 35 -6.62 -8.36 -13.84
C ARG A 35 -7.03 -7.37 -12.75
N ALA A 36 -6.13 -7.03 -11.82
CA ALA A 36 -6.38 -6.01 -10.80
C ALA A 36 -6.50 -4.60 -11.41
N LEU A 37 -5.72 -4.29 -12.45
CA LEU A 37 -5.80 -3.03 -13.20
C LEU A 37 -7.13 -2.87 -13.95
N ALA A 38 -7.70 -3.97 -14.44
CA ALA A 38 -8.96 -3.96 -15.18
C ALA A 38 -10.19 -3.65 -14.30
N GLY A 39 -10.05 -3.65 -12.96
CA GLY A 39 -11.14 -3.42 -12.02
C GLY A 39 -12.27 -4.44 -12.20
N GLY A 40 -13.51 -3.96 -12.33
CA GLY A 40 -14.68 -4.80 -12.60
C GLY A 40 -14.75 -5.35 -14.03
N GLY A 41 -13.81 -4.98 -14.91
CA GLY A 41 -13.81 -5.32 -16.33
C GLY A 41 -14.58 -4.31 -17.20
N PRO A 42 -14.46 -4.42 -18.54
CA PRO A 42 -14.86 -3.37 -19.48
C PRO A 42 -16.31 -2.90 -19.32
N ARG A 43 -17.25 -3.84 -19.15
CA ARG A 43 -18.68 -3.55 -18.97
C ARG A 43 -18.96 -2.67 -17.75
N TYR A 44 -18.30 -2.95 -16.61
CA TYR A 44 -18.54 -2.21 -15.38
C TYR A 44 -17.81 -0.87 -15.37
N VAL A 45 -16.62 -0.82 -15.99
CA VAL A 45 -15.88 0.43 -16.24
C VAL A 45 -16.70 1.38 -17.12
N GLU A 46 -17.22 0.91 -18.25
CA GLU A 46 -18.06 1.71 -19.16
C GLU A 46 -19.32 2.22 -18.44
N ARG A 47 -20.01 1.35 -17.70
CA ARG A 47 -21.17 1.75 -16.88
C ARG A 47 -20.81 2.76 -15.79
N HIS A 48 -19.61 2.71 -15.23
CA HIS A 48 -19.14 3.71 -14.27
C HIS A 48 -18.89 5.05 -14.95
N ARG A 49 -18.17 5.05 -16.08
CA ARG A 49 -17.89 6.25 -16.89
C ARG A 49 -19.16 6.90 -17.45
N ALA A 50 -20.16 6.12 -17.85
CA ALA A 50 -21.45 6.64 -18.33
C ALA A 50 -22.20 7.47 -17.27
N ARG A 51 -21.83 7.37 -15.99
CA ARG A 51 -22.32 8.23 -14.91
C ARG A 51 -21.49 9.50 -14.70
N GLY A 52 -20.52 9.76 -15.58
CA GLY A 52 -19.61 10.91 -15.50
C GLY A 52 -18.65 10.85 -14.32
N LYS A 53 -18.23 9.65 -13.91
CA LYS A 53 -17.39 9.40 -12.73
C LYS A 53 -16.00 8.89 -13.12
N LEU A 54 -14.99 9.31 -12.37
CA LEU A 54 -13.61 8.84 -12.50
C LEU A 54 -13.46 7.47 -11.84
N LEU A 55 -12.62 6.62 -12.42
CA LEU A 55 -12.22 5.35 -11.83
C LEU A 55 -11.34 5.57 -10.59
N ALA A 56 -11.26 4.57 -9.71
CA ALA A 56 -10.47 4.66 -8.48
C ALA A 56 -9.01 5.05 -8.77
N ARG A 57 -8.39 4.44 -9.79
CA ARG A 57 -7.00 4.72 -10.19
C ARG A 57 -6.83 6.11 -10.80
N GLU A 58 -7.81 6.59 -11.57
CA GLU A 58 -7.81 7.96 -12.12
C GLU A 58 -7.89 9.00 -10.99
N ARG A 59 -8.66 8.72 -9.94
CA ARG A 59 -8.73 9.59 -8.75
C ARG A 59 -7.43 9.58 -7.96
N VAL A 60 -6.76 8.42 -7.84
CA VAL A 60 -5.43 8.34 -7.23
C VAL A 60 -4.44 9.17 -8.06
N GLU A 61 -4.37 8.95 -9.36
CA GLU A 61 -3.46 9.66 -10.26
C GLU A 61 -3.63 11.19 -10.19
N LEU A 62 -4.87 11.68 -10.20
CA LEU A 62 -5.17 13.11 -10.07
C LEU A 62 -4.89 13.69 -8.67
N LEU A 63 -4.91 12.85 -7.63
CA LEU A 63 -4.59 13.26 -6.27
C LEU A 63 -3.09 13.45 -6.08
N LEU A 64 -2.28 12.58 -6.68
CA LEU A 64 -0.83 12.58 -6.54
C LEU A 64 -0.17 13.78 -7.22
N ASP A 65 1.02 14.14 -6.75
CA ASP A 65 1.85 15.14 -7.42
C ASP A 65 2.32 14.64 -8.80
N PRO A 66 2.35 15.50 -9.83
CA PRO A 66 2.84 15.13 -11.15
C PRO A 66 4.24 14.50 -11.08
N ASP A 67 4.43 13.41 -11.82
CA ASP A 67 5.68 12.64 -11.88
C ASP A 67 6.19 12.06 -10.55
N SER A 68 5.37 12.11 -9.49
CA SER A 68 5.71 11.49 -8.20
C SER A 68 5.47 9.98 -8.21
N PRO A 69 6.28 9.20 -7.46
CA PRO A 69 6.11 7.75 -7.40
C PRO A 69 4.84 7.36 -6.60
N PHE A 70 4.26 6.23 -6.99
CA PHE A 70 3.21 5.56 -6.23
C PHE A 70 3.62 4.13 -5.91
N LEU A 71 3.86 3.84 -4.64
CA LEU A 71 4.11 2.49 -4.15
C LEU A 71 2.77 1.80 -3.87
N GLU A 72 2.25 1.08 -4.85
CA GLU A 72 1.02 0.29 -4.68
C GLU A 72 1.23 -0.87 -3.69
N LEU A 73 0.32 -0.99 -2.72
CA LEU A 73 0.36 -2.00 -1.68
C LEU A 73 -0.60 -3.15 -2.03
N SER A 74 -0.08 -4.37 -2.04
CA SER A 74 -0.85 -5.61 -2.25
C SER A 74 -1.78 -5.58 -3.48
N PRO A 75 -1.29 -5.27 -4.70
CA PRO A 75 -2.11 -5.24 -5.91
C PRO A 75 -2.78 -6.60 -6.20
N LEU A 76 -2.13 -7.70 -5.84
CA LEU A 76 -2.63 -9.07 -6.04
C LEU A 76 -3.47 -9.62 -4.87
N ALA A 77 -3.94 -8.77 -3.95
CA ALA A 77 -4.80 -9.23 -2.86
C ALA A 77 -6.01 -10.01 -3.41
N ALA A 78 -6.43 -11.05 -2.69
CA ALA A 78 -7.46 -12.01 -3.10
C ALA A 78 -7.10 -12.98 -4.24
N TRP A 79 -5.85 -12.96 -4.75
CA TRP A 79 -5.38 -14.00 -5.67
C TRP A 79 -5.52 -15.40 -5.06
N GLY A 80 -5.98 -16.36 -5.85
CA GLY A 80 -6.27 -17.73 -5.41
C GLY A 80 -7.54 -17.90 -4.57
N SER A 81 -8.38 -16.86 -4.44
CA SER A 81 -9.67 -16.92 -3.73
C SER A 81 -10.87 -16.76 -4.68
N ASP A 82 -12.09 -16.89 -4.15
CA ASP A 82 -13.34 -16.66 -4.90
C ASP A 82 -13.69 -15.19 -5.13
N TYR A 83 -12.83 -14.27 -4.69
CA TYR A 83 -13.00 -12.83 -4.85
C TYR A 83 -12.11 -12.27 -5.97
N PRO A 84 -12.51 -11.18 -6.63
CA PRO A 84 -11.68 -10.54 -7.66
C PRO A 84 -10.33 -10.08 -7.10
N VAL A 85 -9.27 -10.32 -7.88
CA VAL A 85 -7.91 -9.84 -7.59
C VAL A 85 -7.90 -8.32 -7.44
N GLY A 86 -7.13 -7.80 -6.50
CA GLY A 86 -7.13 -6.39 -6.10
C GLY A 86 -8.08 -6.08 -4.96
N ALA A 87 -9.02 -6.98 -4.65
CA ALA A 87 -9.92 -6.92 -3.50
C ALA A 87 -10.79 -5.64 -3.43
N SER A 88 -11.25 -5.14 -4.58
CA SER A 88 -12.14 -3.95 -4.68
C SER A 88 -11.59 -2.65 -4.07
N VAL A 89 -10.27 -2.56 -3.86
CA VAL A 89 -9.63 -1.36 -3.28
C VAL A 89 -8.20 -1.22 -3.80
N VAL A 90 -7.84 0.01 -4.17
CA VAL A 90 -6.46 0.40 -4.48
C VAL A 90 -5.89 1.04 -3.23
N THR A 91 -4.72 0.59 -2.80
CA THR A 91 -4.03 1.14 -1.63
C THR A 91 -2.58 1.41 -1.98
N GLY A 92 -1.98 2.47 -1.47
CA GLY A 92 -0.57 2.74 -1.71
C GLY A 92 -0.04 3.94 -0.95
N VAL A 93 1.28 4.15 -1.04
CA VAL A 93 1.94 5.37 -0.57
C VAL A 93 2.27 6.22 -1.79
N GLY A 94 1.89 7.49 -1.76
CA GLY A 94 2.25 8.44 -2.80
C GLY A 94 2.38 9.85 -2.25
N VAL A 95 2.90 10.76 -3.07
CA VAL A 95 3.17 12.14 -2.66
C VAL A 95 2.01 13.04 -3.06
N VAL A 96 1.50 13.81 -2.10
CA VAL A 96 0.43 14.80 -2.31
C VAL A 96 0.90 16.12 -1.70
N GLU A 97 1.07 17.15 -2.52
CA GLU A 97 1.57 18.46 -2.10
C GLU A 97 2.87 18.35 -1.29
N GLY A 98 3.83 17.55 -1.80
CA GLY A 98 5.12 17.28 -1.17
C GLY A 98 5.06 16.39 0.09
N THR A 99 3.88 15.88 0.47
CA THR A 99 3.70 15.05 1.67
C THR A 99 3.41 13.60 1.28
N GLU A 100 4.21 12.65 1.79
CA GLU A 100 3.94 11.22 1.65
C GLU A 100 2.66 10.85 2.41
N CYS A 101 1.69 10.28 1.71
CA CYS A 101 0.38 9.95 2.23
C CYS A 101 0.04 8.49 1.89
N VAL A 102 -0.61 7.80 2.82
CA VAL A 102 -1.28 6.53 2.50
C VAL A 102 -2.62 6.86 1.86
N VAL A 103 -2.86 6.32 0.67
CA VAL A 103 -4.11 6.46 -0.08
C VAL A 103 -4.87 5.15 -0.04
N VAL A 104 -6.17 5.21 0.26
CA VAL A 104 -7.11 4.07 0.19
C VAL A 104 -8.27 4.47 -0.71
N ALA A 105 -8.40 3.85 -1.87
CA ALA A 105 -9.40 4.19 -2.87
C ALA A 105 -10.29 2.98 -3.18
N ASN A 106 -11.58 3.08 -2.88
CA ASN A 106 -12.52 2.00 -3.22
C ASN A 106 -12.70 1.92 -4.74
N ASP A 107 -12.80 0.69 -5.28
CA ASP A 107 -13.14 0.46 -6.68
C ASP A 107 -14.63 0.09 -6.83
N PRO A 108 -15.50 1.05 -7.16
CA PRO A 108 -16.93 0.81 -7.35
C PRO A 108 -17.25 -0.05 -8.58
N THR A 109 -16.29 -0.29 -9.48
CA THR A 109 -16.50 -1.17 -10.63
C THR A 109 -16.48 -2.65 -10.22
N VAL A 110 -15.78 -3.00 -9.14
CA VAL A 110 -15.69 -4.36 -8.61
C VAL A 110 -16.81 -4.60 -7.60
N ARG A 111 -17.89 -5.27 -8.03
CA ARG A 111 -19.07 -5.58 -7.19
C ARG A 111 -19.63 -4.34 -6.46
N GLY A 112 -19.62 -3.17 -7.10
CA GLY A 112 -20.12 -1.93 -6.50
C GLY A 112 -19.25 -1.37 -5.37
N GLY A 113 -17.98 -1.80 -5.28
CA GLY A 113 -17.08 -1.40 -4.19
C GLY A 113 -17.42 -2.06 -2.85
N ALA A 114 -18.17 -3.16 -2.88
CA ALA A 114 -18.51 -3.90 -1.66
C ALA A 114 -17.24 -4.46 -1.01
N SER A 115 -17.08 -4.17 0.28
CA SER A 115 -15.96 -4.65 1.09
C SER A 115 -16.13 -6.14 1.37
N ASN A 116 -15.21 -6.94 0.84
CA ASN A 116 -15.11 -8.37 1.12
C ASN A 116 -14.01 -8.63 2.20
N PRO A 117 -13.80 -9.88 2.67
CA PRO A 117 -12.80 -10.17 3.70
C PRO A 117 -11.38 -9.73 3.33
N TRP A 118 -11.02 -9.76 2.04
CA TRP A 118 -9.71 -9.30 1.55
C TRP A 118 -9.64 -7.77 1.45
N THR A 119 -10.74 -7.10 1.09
CA THR A 119 -10.83 -5.62 1.14
C THR A 119 -10.52 -5.13 2.55
N GLY A 120 -11.17 -5.71 3.55
CA GLY A 120 -10.96 -5.37 4.96
C GLY A 120 -9.50 -5.57 5.39
N LYS A 121 -8.91 -6.74 5.09
CA LYS A 121 -7.49 -7.02 5.40
C LYS A 121 -6.53 -6.04 4.70
N LYS A 122 -6.75 -5.74 3.42
CA LYS A 122 -5.93 -4.83 2.62
C LYS A 122 -5.99 -3.40 3.16
N THR A 123 -7.20 -2.89 3.44
CA THR A 123 -7.39 -1.56 4.04
C THR A 123 -6.75 -1.47 5.43
N LEU A 124 -6.97 -2.46 6.30
CA LEU A 124 -6.37 -2.47 7.64
C LEU A 124 -4.84 -2.54 7.59
N ARG A 125 -4.26 -3.23 6.60
CA ARG A 125 -2.81 -3.24 6.40
C ARG A 125 -2.28 -1.88 5.94
N ALA A 126 -3.00 -1.20 5.05
CA ALA A 126 -2.63 0.16 4.64
C ALA A 126 -2.68 1.15 5.82
N MET A 127 -3.70 1.04 6.68
CA MET A 127 -3.77 1.82 7.91
C MET A 127 -2.63 1.50 8.87
N GLU A 128 -2.29 0.22 9.07
CA GLU A 128 -1.14 -0.14 9.91
C GLU A 128 0.16 0.51 9.40
N ILE A 129 0.36 0.55 8.08
CA ILE A 129 1.49 1.26 7.46
C ILE A 129 1.42 2.76 7.74
N ALA A 130 0.24 3.38 7.63
CA ALA A 130 0.05 4.78 7.97
C ALA A 130 0.39 5.06 9.45
N GLU A 131 -0.02 4.19 10.37
CA GLU A 131 0.25 4.32 11.81
C GLU A 131 1.75 4.20 12.11
N GLN A 132 2.38 3.14 11.63
CA GLN A 132 3.79 2.82 11.92
C GLN A 132 4.76 3.84 11.34
N ASN A 133 4.43 4.40 10.17
CA ASN A 133 5.24 5.41 9.49
C ASN A 133 4.73 6.84 9.73
N ARG A 134 3.70 6.99 10.57
CA ARG A 134 3.02 8.26 10.87
C ARG A 134 2.57 9.03 9.63
N LEU A 135 2.13 8.38 8.56
CA LEU A 135 1.72 9.04 7.31
C LEU A 135 0.25 9.48 7.35
N PRO A 136 -0.13 10.67 6.85
CA PRO A 136 -1.54 11.03 6.67
C PRO A 136 -2.30 9.99 5.83
N LEU A 137 -3.56 9.75 6.19
CA LEU A 137 -4.44 8.80 5.51
C LEU A 137 -5.47 9.55 4.67
N VAL A 138 -5.45 9.33 3.35
CA VAL A 138 -6.45 9.86 2.42
C VAL A 138 -7.35 8.74 1.90
N ASN A 139 -8.62 8.77 2.30
CA ASN A 139 -9.65 7.83 1.86
C ASN A 139 -10.44 8.42 0.68
N LEU A 140 -10.40 7.75 -0.47
CA LEU A 140 -11.25 8.03 -1.63
C LEU A 140 -12.46 7.09 -1.56
N VAL A 141 -13.53 7.59 -0.95
CA VAL A 141 -14.67 6.78 -0.48
C VAL A 141 -15.71 6.63 -1.57
N GLU A 142 -15.95 5.39 -1.99
CA GLU A 142 -17.11 5.00 -2.78
C GLU A 142 -17.36 3.49 -2.64
N SER A 143 -18.12 3.11 -1.61
CA SER A 143 -18.39 1.71 -1.29
C SER A 143 -19.89 1.44 -1.14
N GLY A 144 -20.34 0.35 -1.77
CA GLY A 144 -21.69 -0.17 -1.59
C GLY A 144 -21.98 -0.80 -0.22
N GLY A 145 -21.00 -0.83 0.70
CA GLY A 145 -21.13 -1.47 2.02
C GLY A 145 -20.34 -2.78 2.10
N ALA A 146 -20.74 -3.69 2.99
CA ALA A 146 -20.11 -5.00 3.15
C ALA A 146 -20.70 -6.04 2.18
N ASP A 147 -19.88 -6.99 1.73
CA ASP A 147 -20.37 -8.17 1.01
C ASP A 147 -21.16 -9.08 1.98
N LEU A 148 -22.49 -9.02 1.88
CA LEU A 148 -23.39 -9.67 2.84
C LEU A 148 -23.20 -11.20 2.97
N PRO A 149 -22.96 -11.97 1.90
CA PRO A 149 -22.66 -13.41 2.03
C PRO A 149 -21.42 -13.68 2.90
N GLY A 150 -20.41 -12.80 2.85
CA GLY A 150 -19.18 -12.88 3.62
C GLY A 150 -19.24 -12.21 5.00
N GLN A 151 -20.39 -11.71 5.45
CA GLN A 151 -20.48 -10.78 6.58
C GLN A 151 -19.83 -11.26 7.89
N LYS A 152 -19.83 -12.57 8.15
CA LYS A 152 -19.27 -13.17 9.38
C LYS A 152 -17.75 -12.92 9.50
N GLU A 153 -17.08 -12.80 8.36
CA GLU A 153 -15.64 -12.53 8.25
C GLU A 153 -15.31 -11.04 8.15
N ILE A 154 -16.33 -10.18 8.03
CA ILE A 154 -16.18 -8.73 7.80
C ILE A 154 -16.64 -7.93 9.01
N PHE A 155 -17.78 -8.25 9.61
CA PHE A 155 -18.45 -7.38 10.57
C PHE A 155 -17.65 -7.16 11.86
N ILE A 156 -17.31 -8.25 12.58
CA ILE A 156 -16.55 -8.14 13.84
C ILE A 156 -15.13 -7.61 13.58
N PRO A 157 -14.37 -8.10 12.59
CA PRO A 157 -13.06 -7.53 12.26
C PRO A 157 -13.13 -6.06 11.81
N GLY A 158 -14.23 -5.66 11.16
CA GLY A 158 -14.45 -4.31 10.64
C GLY A 158 -14.47 -3.23 11.72
N GLY A 159 -14.84 -3.56 12.96
CA GLY A 159 -14.76 -2.62 14.09
C GLY A 159 -13.34 -2.08 14.34
N ARG A 160 -12.30 -2.80 13.87
CA ARG A 160 -10.91 -2.33 13.92
C ARG A 160 -10.69 -1.04 13.13
N LEU A 161 -11.39 -0.85 12.00
CA LEU A 161 -11.31 0.36 11.18
C LEU A 161 -11.59 1.62 12.01
N PHE A 162 -12.70 1.61 12.76
CA PHE A 162 -13.13 2.75 13.58
C PHE A 162 -12.20 3.01 14.76
N ARG A 163 -11.73 1.93 15.40
CA ARG A 163 -10.73 2.01 16.46
C ARG A 163 -9.44 2.65 15.95
N ASP A 164 -8.96 2.22 14.79
CA ASP A 164 -7.69 2.69 14.24
C ASP A 164 -7.80 4.16 13.78
N LEU A 165 -8.93 4.59 13.19
CA LEU A 165 -9.21 6.02 12.92
C LEU A 165 -9.18 6.87 14.21
N THR A 166 -9.78 6.38 15.29
CA THR A 166 -9.75 7.09 16.59
C THR A 166 -8.32 7.20 17.13
N ARG A 167 -7.50 6.14 16.97
CA ARG A 167 -6.09 6.15 17.38
C ARG A 167 -5.25 7.11 16.55
N PHE A 168 -5.54 7.24 15.26
CA PHE A 168 -4.85 8.18 14.38
C PHE A 168 -5.06 9.61 14.85
N SER A 169 -6.31 9.97 15.13
CA SER A 169 -6.65 11.27 15.70
C SER A 169 -5.88 11.52 17.01
N ALA A 170 -5.88 10.56 17.93
CA ALA A 170 -5.11 10.66 19.19
C ALA A 170 -3.59 10.77 18.99
N ALA A 171 -3.04 10.14 17.93
CA ALA A 171 -1.63 10.17 17.59
C ALA A 171 -1.21 11.41 16.75
N GLY A 172 -2.17 12.26 16.37
CA GLY A 172 -1.95 13.40 15.47
C GLY A 172 -1.63 12.99 14.02
N ILE A 173 -2.16 11.86 13.56
CA ILE A 173 -2.08 11.40 12.17
C ILE A 173 -3.34 11.87 11.43
N PRO A 174 -3.25 12.83 10.50
CA PRO A 174 -4.41 13.39 9.82
C PRO A 174 -5.13 12.34 8.98
N THR A 175 -6.46 12.39 9.03
CA THR A 175 -7.36 11.54 8.27
C THR A 175 -8.27 12.39 7.39
N ILE A 176 -8.27 12.11 6.10
CA ILE A 176 -8.99 12.89 5.09
C ILE A 176 -9.91 11.94 4.33
N ALA A 177 -11.20 12.25 4.23
CA ALA A 177 -12.17 11.50 3.45
C ALA A 177 -12.70 12.35 2.29
N LEU A 178 -12.39 11.93 1.07
CA LEU A 178 -12.99 12.46 -0.16
C LEU A 178 -14.09 11.50 -0.58
N VAL A 179 -15.35 11.89 -0.38
CA VAL A 179 -16.52 11.03 -0.65
C VAL A 179 -16.99 11.27 -2.07
N PHE A 180 -16.84 10.28 -2.96
CA PHE A 180 -17.24 10.39 -4.37
C PHE A 180 -18.60 9.73 -4.67
N GLY A 181 -19.15 8.97 -3.71
CA GLY A 181 -20.43 8.29 -3.89
C GLY A 181 -20.97 7.74 -2.57
N ASN A 182 -21.45 6.51 -2.60
CA ASN A 182 -22.05 5.88 -1.44
C ASN A 182 -21.00 5.61 -0.34
N SER A 183 -21.42 5.87 0.90
CA SER A 183 -20.76 5.47 2.13
C SER A 183 -21.84 5.09 3.15
N THR A 184 -22.26 3.82 3.12
CA THR A 184 -23.45 3.36 3.85
C THR A 184 -23.09 2.50 5.07
N ALA A 185 -23.95 2.53 6.09
CA ALA A 185 -23.86 1.73 7.31
C ALA A 185 -22.48 1.85 7.98
N GLY A 186 -21.74 0.75 8.09
CA GLY A 186 -20.38 0.79 8.65
C GLY A 186 -19.42 1.70 7.87
N GLY A 187 -19.60 1.84 6.56
CA GLY A 187 -18.78 2.73 5.73
C GLY A 187 -18.97 4.21 6.09
N ALA A 188 -20.15 4.60 6.56
CA ALA A 188 -20.46 5.99 6.91
C ALA A 188 -19.56 6.57 8.01
N TYR A 189 -18.99 5.70 8.85
CA TYR A 189 -18.04 6.11 9.89
C TYR A 189 -16.65 6.46 9.34
N VAL A 190 -16.30 6.09 8.09
CA VAL A 190 -15.03 6.54 7.50
C VAL A 190 -15.02 8.07 7.37
N PRO A 191 -15.97 8.73 6.67
CA PRO A 191 -16.07 10.18 6.73
C PRO A 191 -16.47 10.67 8.12
N GLY A 192 -17.40 10.00 8.82
CA GLY A 192 -17.87 10.44 10.14
C GLY A 192 -16.81 10.45 11.26
N MET A 193 -15.65 9.84 11.04
CA MET A 193 -14.52 9.80 11.98
C MET A 193 -13.21 10.30 11.35
N SER A 194 -13.26 10.95 10.18
CA SER A 194 -12.10 11.61 9.58
C SER A 194 -11.99 13.05 10.06
N ASP A 195 -10.77 13.59 10.13
CA ASP A 195 -10.52 14.98 10.54
C ASP A 195 -10.99 16.00 9.49
N HIS A 196 -10.99 15.59 8.21
CA HIS A 196 -11.46 16.41 7.10
C HIS A 196 -12.34 15.61 6.15
N VAL A 197 -13.50 16.14 5.80
CA VAL A 197 -14.49 15.50 4.92
C VAL A 197 -14.85 16.41 3.76
N VAL A 198 -14.62 15.92 2.54
CA VAL A 198 -15.02 16.58 1.29
C VAL A 198 -16.10 15.75 0.63
N MET A 199 -17.24 16.37 0.33
CA MET A 199 -18.38 15.73 -0.31
C MET A 199 -18.68 16.40 -1.66
N VAL A 200 -18.89 15.60 -2.69
CA VAL A 200 -19.28 16.01 -4.04
C VAL A 200 -20.80 16.17 -4.11
N ARG A 201 -21.25 17.37 -4.48
CA ARG A 201 -22.66 17.71 -4.69
C ARG A 201 -23.36 16.70 -5.61
N GLU A 202 -24.59 16.31 -5.26
CA GLU A 202 -25.46 15.41 -6.05
C GLU A 202 -24.84 14.03 -6.36
N ARG A 203 -23.77 13.65 -5.65
CA ARG A 203 -23.08 12.37 -5.85
C ARG A 203 -22.81 11.65 -4.53
N SER A 204 -22.27 12.36 -3.54
CA SER A 204 -21.90 11.78 -2.25
C SER A 204 -23.12 11.49 -1.40
N LYS A 205 -23.17 10.29 -0.84
CA LYS A 205 -24.30 9.81 -0.05
C LYS A 205 -23.76 9.10 1.18
N VAL A 206 -23.99 9.67 2.36
CA VAL A 206 -23.53 9.12 3.64
C VAL A 206 -24.74 8.88 4.53
N PHE A 207 -24.94 7.64 4.98
CA PHE A 207 -26.03 7.33 5.91
C PHE A 207 -25.81 5.99 6.62
N LEU A 208 -26.31 5.86 7.85
CA LEU A 208 -26.29 4.58 8.58
C LEU A 208 -27.26 3.55 7.99
N GLY A 209 -28.36 4.03 7.41
CA GLY A 209 -29.33 3.24 6.68
C GLY A 209 -29.84 4.05 5.49
N GLY A 210 -29.74 3.49 4.28
CA GLY A 210 -30.26 4.15 3.07
C GLY A 210 -31.78 4.15 3.00
N PRO A 211 -32.37 4.85 2.02
CA PRO A 211 -33.84 4.98 1.93
C PRO A 211 -34.62 3.67 1.95
N PRO A 212 -34.17 2.57 1.30
CA PRO A 212 -34.88 1.29 1.41
C PRO A 212 -34.98 0.77 2.85
N LEU A 213 -33.95 0.98 3.67
CA LEU A 213 -33.94 0.54 5.07
C LEU A 213 -34.80 1.46 5.95
N VAL A 214 -34.74 2.78 5.71
CA VAL A 214 -35.57 3.76 6.42
C VAL A 214 -37.06 3.49 6.17
N LYS A 215 -37.45 3.32 4.91
CA LYS A 215 -38.83 2.96 4.52
C LYS A 215 -39.28 1.66 5.16
N MET A 216 -38.43 0.63 5.17
CA MET A 216 -38.75 -0.66 5.80
C MET A 216 -38.94 -0.53 7.31
N ALA A 217 -38.10 0.24 8.00
CA ALA A 217 -38.09 0.33 9.45
C ALA A 217 -39.16 1.29 10.02
N THR A 218 -39.48 2.36 9.28
CA THR A 218 -40.29 3.47 9.81
C THR A 218 -41.52 3.80 8.96
N GLY A 219 -41.56 3.35 7.70
CA GLY A 219 -42.57 3.75 6.72
C GLY A 219 -42.31 5.12 6.07
N GLU A 220 -41.26 5.85 6.49
CA GLU A 220 -40.88 7.14 5.90
C GLU A 220 -40.36 6.97 4.47
N GLU A 221 -40.84 7.81 3.56
CA GLU A 221 -40.30 7.91 2.20
C GLU A 221 -39.38 9.13 2.10
N SER A 222 -38.09 8.86 1.95
CA SER A 222 -37.05 9.87 1.69
C SER A 222 -36.26 9.51 0.44
N ASP A 223 -35.68 10.52 -0.21
CA ASP A 223 -34.72 10.32 -1.30
C ASP A 223 -33.28 10.31 -0.74
N ASP A 224 -32.32 9.86 -1.56
CA ASP A 224 -30.92 9.74 -1.14
C ASP A 224 -30.30 11.10 -0.76
N GLU A 225 -30.65 12.20 -1.44
CA GLU A 225 -30.05 13.51 -1.26
C GLU A 225 -30.58 14.20 0.00
N SER A 226 -31.89 14.14 0.23
CA SER A 226 -32.51 14.66 1.45
C SER A 226 -32.12 13.85 2.69
N LEU A 227 -31.90 12.54 2.55
CA LEU A 227 -31.53 11.67 3.68
C LEU A 227 -30.04 11.76 4.06
N GLY A 228 -29.15 11.90 3.08
CA GLY A 228 -27.69 11.75 3.30
C GLY A 228 -26.82 12.38 2.23
N GLY A 229 -27.35 13.32 1.44
CA GLY A 229 -26.63 13.99 0.37
C GLY A 229 -25.56 14.96 0.87
N ALA A 230 -24.70 15.39 -0.04
CA ALA A 230 -23.61 16.32 0.26
C ALA A 230 -24.11 17.67 0.80
N ASP A 231 -25.16 18.25 0.20
CA ASP A 231 -25.71 19.54 0.66
C ASP A 231 -26.36 19.43 2.05
N MET A 232 -27.03 18.31 2.36
CA MET A 232 -27.58 18.07 3.70
C MET A 232 -26.46 17.99 4.73
N HIS A 233 -25.41 17.19 4.48
CA HIS A 233 -24.31 17.04 5.42
C HIS A 233 -23.46 18.30 5.59
N ALA A 234 -23.28 19.10 4.53
CA ALA A 234 -22.51 20.33 4.59
C ALA A 234 -23.24 21.49 5.26
N ARG A 235 -24.58 21.48 5.28
CA ARG A 235 -25.40 22.63 5.75
C ARG A 235 -26.20 22.35 7.01
N VAL A 236 -26.56 21.09 7.26
CA VAL A 236 -27.47 20.72 8.34
C VAL A 236 -26.76 19.88 9.39
N SER A 237 -26.22 18.71 9.02
CA SER A 237 -25.63 17.81 10.01
C SER A 237 -24.22 18.22 10.44
N GLY A 238 -23.48 18.93 9.56
CA GLY A 238 -22.07 19.28 9.77
C GLY A 238 -21.09 18.12 9.58
N LEU A 239 -21.48 17.03 8.89
CA LEU A 239 -20.56 15.92 8.59
C LEU A 239 -19.59 16.26 7.45
N GLY A 240 -20.01 17.08 6.49
CA GLY A 240 -19.17 17.51 5.38
C GLY A 240 -18.57 18.88 5.65
N ASP A 241 -17.24 18.97 5.72
CA ASP A 241 -16.54 20.26 5.91
C ASP A 241 -16.46 21.08 4.63
N HIS A 242 -16.39 20.38 3.49
CA HIS A 242 -16.26 20.99 2.17
C HIS A 242 -17.25 20.38 1.19
N LEU A 243 -17.92 21.26 0.43
CA LEU A 243 -18.85 20.90 -0.63
C LEU A 243 -18.19 21.16 -1.99
N ALA A 244 -17.76 20.09 -2.65
CA ALA A 244 -17.17 20.12 -3.98
C ALA A 244 -18.23 20.11 -5.08
N THR A 245 -17.94 20.77 -6.20
CA THR A 245 -18.88 20.80 -7.35
C THR A 245 -18.83 19.55 -8.22
N ASP A 246 -17.67 18.90 -8.28
CA ASP A 246 -17.44 17.64 -9.00
C ASP A 246 -16.25 16.86 -8.40
N GLU A 247 -15.87 15.75 -9.02
CA GLU A 247 -14.78 14.89 -8.53
C GLU A 247 -13.40 15.56 -8.65
N HIS A 248 -13.17 16.40 -9.68
CA HIS A 248 -11.90 17.11 -9.84
C HIS A 248 -11.76 18.19 -8.76
N ASP A 249 -12.85 18.89 -8.46
CA ASP A 249 -12.90 19.88 -7.40
C ASP A 249 -12.69 19.24 -6.01
N ALA A 250 -13.27 18.06 -5.77
CA ALA A 250 -13.03 17.31 -4.53
C ALA A 250 -11.55 16.94 -4.35
N ILE A 251 -10.90 16.49 -5.42
CA ILE A 251 -9.47 16.17 -5.41
C ILE A 251 -8.63 17.44 -5.17
N ARG A 252 -8.95 18.55 -5.86
CA ARG A 252 -8.29 19.86 -5.65
C ARG A 252 -8.40 20.33 -4.19
N ILE A 253 -9.58 20.19 -3.58
CA ILE A 253 -9.79 20.52 -2.17
C ILE A 253 -8.97 19.59 -1.27
N GLY A 254 -9.00 18.28 -1.54
CA GLY A 254 -8.22 17.26 -0.83
C GLY A 254 -6.72 17.56 -0.82
N ARG A 255 -6.14 17.86 -1.99
CA ARG A 255 -4.75 18.34 -2.12
C ARG A 255 -4.53 19.59 -1.26
N GLY A 256 -5.41 20.58 -1.36
CA GLY A 256 -5.32 21.80 -0.56
C GLY A 256 -5.35 21.55 0.96
N ILE A 257 -6.08 20.54 1.43
CA ILE A 257 -6.06 20.12 2.84
C ILE A 257 -4.66 19.59 3.21
N VAL A 258 -4.10 18.69 2.40
CA VAL A 258 -2.75 18.13 2.62
C VAL A 258 -1.70 19.22 2.68
N ALA A 259 -1.73 20.19 1.74
CA ALA A 259 -0.81 21.34 1.74
C ALA A 259 -0.83 22.16 3.05
N ARG A 260 -1.96 22.16 3.77
CA ARG A 260 -2.13 22.90 5.04
C ARG A 260 -1.78 22.09 6.28
N LEU A 261 -1.41 20.81 6.15
CA LEU A 261 -1.01 19.98 7.28
C LEU A 261 0.32 20.42 7.91
N ASN A 262 1.07 21.31 7.24
CA ASN A 262 2.37 21.84 7.70
C ASN A 262 3.35 20.72 8.11
N ARG A 263 3.37 19.63 7.34
CA ARG A 263 4.25 18.50 7.59
C ARG A 263 5.60 18.70 6.93
N ALA A 264 6.66 18.39 7.66
CA ALA A 264 8.01 18.29 7.10
C ALA A 264 8.16 16.94 6.39
N GLY A 265 9.09 16.89 5.43
CA GLY A 265 9.52 15.65 4.79
C GLY A 265 10.26 14.69 5.75
N PRO A 266 10.69 13.52 5.26
CA PRO A 266 11.34 12.51 6.08
C PRO A 266 12.65 13.02 6.71
N ASP A 267 12.88 12.66 7.98
CA ASP A 267 14.08 12.97 8.78
C ASP A 267 14.68 11.64 9.30
N PRO A 268 16.00 11.39 9.14
CA PRO A 268 17.00 12.20 8.46
C PRO A 268 16.92 12.13 6.93
N ALA A 269 17.24 13.26 6.29
CA ALA A 269 17.37 13.34 4.84
C ALA A 269 18.46 12.37 4.33
N PRO A 270 18.27 11.78 3.14
CA PRO A 270 19.24 10.84 2.58
C PRO A 270 20.58 11.54 2.30
N GLY A 271 21.67 10.80 2.45
CA GLY A 271 22.99 11.25 2.00
C GLY A 271 23.15 11.17 0.48
N PRO A 272 24.37 11.43 -0.05
CA PRO A 272 24.64 11.30 -1.47
C PRO A 272 24.38 9.88 -1.98
N VAL A 273 23.61 9.77 -3.06
CA VAL A 273 23.30 8.50 -3.74
C VAL A 273 24.44 8.15 -4.71
N ARG A 274 24.78 6.87 -4.77
CA ARG A 274 25.69 6.31 -5.79
C ARG A 274 25.04 5.09 -6.40
N GLU A 275 24.92 5.05 -7.71
CA GLU A 275 24.41 3.86 -8.40
C GLU A 275 25.23 2.60 -8.04
N PRO A 276 24.61 1.41 -7.96
CA PRO A 276 25.32 0.15 -7.88
C PRO A 276 26.34 0.00 -9.01
N ARG A 277 27.44 -0.73 -8.77
CA ARG A 277 28.50 -0.96 -9.78
C ARG A 277 28.13 -2.01 -10.82
N TYR A 278 27.07 -2.77 -10.57
CA TYR A 278 26.57 -3.85 -11.41
C TYR A 278 25.14 -3.52 -11.83
N ASP A 279 24.76 -3.92 -13.04
CA ASP A 279 23.45 -3.62 -13.59
C ASP A 279 22.34 -4.29 -12.75
N PRO A 280 21.37 -3.54 -12.18
CA PRO A 280 20.24 -4.13 -11.48
C PRO A 280 19.42 -5.12 -12.33
N GLU A 281 19.41 -4.96 -13.65
CA GLU A 281 18.74 -5.89 -14.58
C GLU A 281 19.38 -7.29 -14.59
N GLU A 282 20.57 -7.47 -14.02
CA GLU A 282 21.17 -8.80 -13.85
C GLU A 282 20.50 -9.60 -12.71
N LEU A 283 19.74 -8.97 -11.81
CA LEU A 283 19.08 -9.64 -10.68
C LEU A 283 18.20 -10.81 -11.12
N VAL A 284 17.58 -10.73 -12.30
CA VAL A 284 16.69 -11.79 -12.81
C VAL A 284 17.43 -13.10 -13.08
N GLY A 285 18.75 -13.08 -13.26
CA GLY A 285 19.56 -14.30 -13.47
C GLY A 285 20.39 -14.73 -12.25
N VAL A 286 20.31 -14.00 -11.13
CA VAL A 286 21.07 -14.32 -9.90
C VAL A 286 20.48 -15.52 -9.17
N VAL A 287 19.15 -15.61 -9.07
CA VAL A 287 18.47 -16.67 -8.32
C VAL A 287 18.36 -17.94 -9.17
N PRO A 288 18.87 -19.10 -8.69
CA PRO A 288 18.77 -20.35 -9.42
C PRO A 288 17.33 -20.76 -9.72
N ALA A 289 17.09 -21.30 -10.93
CA ALA A 289 15.78 -21.85 -11.31
C ALA A 289 15.36 -23.02 -10.39
N ASP A 290 16.32 -23.88 -10.02
CA ASP A 290 16.12 -24.89 -8.98
C ASP A 290 16.35 -24.27 -7.59
N LEU A 291 15.26 -24.04 -6.84
CA LEU A 291 15.28 -23.42 -5.51
C LEU A 291 16.09 -24.19 -4.45
N ARG A 292 16.51 -25.43 -4.74
CA ARG A 292 17.40 -26.21 -3.87
C ARG A 292 18.87 -25.84 -4.05
N VAL A 293 19.22 -25.20 -5.17
CA VAL A 293 20.57 -24.75 -5.46
C VAL A 293 20.84 -23.47 -4.68
N PRO A 294 21.85 -23.44 -3.80
CA PRO A 294 22.20 -22.24 -3.06
C PRO A 294 22.85 -21.22 -3.99
N PHE A 295 22.70 -19.93 -3.67
CA PHE A 295 23.41 -18.82 -4.32
C PHE A 295 23.95 -17.86 -3.27
N ASP A 296 24.95 -17.04 -3.63
CA ASP A 296 25.50 -16.03 -2.73
C ASP A 296 24.60 -14.78 -2.74
N PRO A 297 23.94 -14.42 -1.61
CA PRO A 297 23.08 -13.24 -1.54
C PRO A 297 23.87 -11.93 -1.72
N ARG A 298 25.20 -11.96 -1.61
CA ARG A 298 26.05 -10.81 -1.92
C ARG A 298 25.90 -10.38 -3.38
N GLU A 299 25.53 -11.28 -4.30
CA GLU A 299 25.22 -10.92 -5.69
C GLU A 299 23.96 -10.06 -5.80
N VAL A 300 22.97 -10.28 -4.93
CA VAL A 300 21.79 -9.41 -4.82
C VAL A 300 22.18 -8.08 -4.18
N ILE A 301 22.90 -8.11 -3.05
CA ILE A 301 23.33 -6.89 -2.34
C ILE A 301 24.13 -5.98 -3.27
N ALA A 302 25.06 -6.53 -4.06
CA ALA A 302 25.92 -5.77 -4.96
C ALA A 302 25.15 -5.00 -6.07
N ARG A 303 23.92 -5.41 -6.39
CA ARG A 303 23.04 -4.78 -7.41
C ARG A 303 21.97 -3.87 -6.81
N VAL A 304 21.88 -3.80 -5.49
CA VAL A 304 20.86 -3.04 -4.77
C VAL A 304 21.44 -1.87 -3.98
N VAL A 305 22.57 -2.07 -3.30
CA VAL A 305 23.14 -1.05 -2.41
C VAL A 305 24.04 -0.05 -3.14
N ASP A 306 24.10 1.17 -2.62
CA ASP A 306 24.80 2.28 -3.23
C ASP A 306 26.28 1.95 -3.45
N GLY A 307 26.75 2.12 -4.69
CA GLY A 307 28.15 1.88 -5.07
C GLY A 307 28.65 0.44 -4.85
N SER A 308 27.74 -0.52 -4.67
CA SER A 308 28.01 -1.92 -4.28
C SER A 308 28.90 -2.01 -3.03
N ASP A 309 28.77 -1.04 -2.12
CA ASP A 309 29.59 -0.89 -0.92
C ASP A 309 28.92 -1.58 0.27
N PHE A 310 29.54 -2.66 0.77
CA PHE A 310 28.99 -3.48 1.84
C PHE A 310 30.08 -3.80 2.88
N ASP A 311 30.01 -3.14 4.03
CA ASP A 311 30.92 -3.39 5.13
C ASP A 311 30.46 -4.59 5.96
N GLU A 312 30.97 -5.76 5.61
CA GLU A 312 30.51 -7.02 6.18
C GLU A 312 30.91 -7.18 7.66
N PHE A 313 29.91 -7.40 8.50
CA PHE A 313 30.06 -7.71 9.91
C PHE A 313 30.28 -9.21 10.12
N LYS A 314 31.34 -9.57 10.86
CA LYS A 314 31.73 -10.95 11.18
C LYS A 314 31.75 -11.88 9.94
N PRO A 315 32.50 -11.58 8.86
CA PRO A 315 32.55 -12.44 7.68
C PRO A 315 33.10 -13.85 7.98
N ALA A 316 33.95 -13.99 9.01
CA ALA A 316 34.57 -15.27 9.40
C ALA A 316 33.77 -16.09 10.44
N TYR A 317 32.55 -15.67 10.81
CA TYR A 317 31.74 -16.33 11.84
C TYR A 317 30.28 -16.37 11.41
N GLY A 318 29.62 -17.53 11.53
CA GLY A 318 28.23 -17.68 11.10
C GLY A 318 28.05 -17.37 9.62
N GLY A 319 28.79 -18.08 8.74
CA GLY A 319 28.86 -17.79 7.30
C GLY A 319 27.56 -18.00 6.54
N GLY A 320 26.59 -18.74 7.12
CA GLY A 320 25.27 -18.92 6.51
C GLY A 320 24.38 -17.68 6.53
N LEU A 321 24.80 -16.62 7.22
CA LEU A 321 24.13 -15.33 7.25
C LEU A 321 25.13 -14.23 6.93
N ALA A 322 24.96 -13.58 5.78
CA ALA A 322 25.66 -12.34 5.47
C ALA A 322 25.01 -11.21 6.28
N THR A 323 25.81 -10.44 7.02
CA THR A 323 25.35 -9.25 7.73
C THR A 323 26.32 -8.13 7.50
N GLY A 324 25.87 -6.90 7.34
CA GLY A 324 26.78 -5.78 7.13
C GLY A 324 26.08 -4.46 6.91
N TRP A 325 26.87 -3.40 6.88
CA TRP A 325 26.39 -2.03 6.71
C TRP A 325 26.45 -1.62 5.25
N ALA A 326 25.43 -0.92 4.78
CA ALA A 326 25.37 -0.37 3.44
C ALA A 326 24.64 0.96 3.43
N ARG A 327 24.52 1.55 2.24
CA ARG A 327 23.58 2.63 1.96
C ARG A 327 22.62 2.18 0.88
N LEU A 328 21.37 2.60 0.99
CA LEU A 328 20.34 2.38 -0.03
C LEU A 328 19.66 3.72 -0.32
N HIS A 329 19.85 4.23 -1.53
CA HIS A 329 19.37 5.56 -1.92
C HIS A 329 19.79 6.64 -0.92
N GLY A 330 21.05 6.60 -0.47
CA GLY A 330 21.61 7.55 0.49
C GLY A 330 21.28 7.26 1.96
N TYR A 331 20.31 6.40 2.27
CA TYR A 331 19.95 6.03 3.64
C TYR A 331 20.88 4.95 4.20
N PRO A 332 21.46 5.11 5.41
CA PRO A 332 22.23 4.05 6.04
C PRO A 332 21.33 2.87 6.42
N VAL A 333 21.75 1.65 6.10
CA VAL A 333 20.99 0.42 6.41
C VAL A 333 21.91 -0.68 6.94
N GLY A 334 21.37 -1.51 7.83
CA GLY A 334 21.96 -2.79 8.20
C GLY A 334 21.27 -3.91 7.43
N VAL A 335 22.03 -4.67 6.63
CA VAL A 335 21.48 -5.78 5.83
C VAL A 335 21.74 -7.10 6.53
N LEU A 336 20.73 -7.97 6.58
CA LEU A 336 20.86 -9.38 6.97
C LEU A 336 20.33 -10.24 5.81
N ALA A 337 21.16 -11.12 5.26
CA ALA A 337 20.81 -11.92 4.09
C ALA A 337 21.21 -13.38 4.28
N ASN A 338 20.25 -14.29 4.08
CA ASN A 338 20.51 -15.73 4.18
C ASN A 338 21.37 -16.18 2.99
N ALA A 339 22.58 -16.67 3.26
CA ALA A 339 23.42 -17.32 2.26
C ALA A 339 23.12 -18.80 2.11
N HIS A 340 22.58 -19.40 3.17
CA HIS A 340 22.14 -20.79 3.22
C HIS A 340 20.74 -20.87 3.82
N GLY A 341 19.98 -21.90 3.43
CA GLY A 341 18.62 -22.10 3.90
C GLY A 341 18.48 -22.40 5.40
N VAL A 342 19.56 -22.77 6.10
CA VAL A 342 19.55 -23.15 7.51
C VAL A 342 20.42 -22.21 8.35
N LEU A 343 19.88 -21.74 9.48
CA LEU A 343 20.61 -20.94 10.46
C LEU A 343 21.02 -21.83 11.64
N PHE A 344 22.31 -21.83 12.00
CA PHE A 344 22.81 -22.48 13.21
C PHE A 344 23.00 -21.45 14.33
N SER A 345 23.43 -21.93 15.51
CA SER A 345 23.64 -21.09 16.69
C SER A 345 24.57 -19.91 16.41
N GLN A 346 25.62 -20.12 15.60
CA GLN A 346 26.56 -19.07 15.23
C GLN A 346 25.88 -17.94 14.43
N GLU A 347 25.08 -18.27 13.41
CA GLU A 347 24.32 -17.28 12.65
C GLU A 347 23.31 -16.54 13.53
N SER A 348 22.60 -17.25 14.43
CA SER A 348 21.65 -16.60 15.34
C SER A 348 22.33 -15.65 16.32
N GLN A 349 23.47 -16.02 16.89
CA GLN A 349 24.26 -15.14 17.77
C GLN A 349 24.82 -13.93 17.01
N LYS A 350 25.27 -14.14 15.77
CA LYS A 350 25.70 -13.06 14.87
C LYS A 350 24.55 -12.09 14.58
N ALA A 351 23.38 -12.58 14.19
CA ALA A 351 22.20 -11.78 13.91
C ALA A 351 21.78 -10.96 15.13
N ALA A 352 21.67 -11.60 16.29
CA ALA A 352 21.27 -10.95 17.54
C ALA A 352 22.21 -9.78 17.89
N GLN A 353 23.53 -9.99 17.81
CA GLN A 353 24.48 -8.90 18.04
C GLN A 353 24.37 -7.79 16.99
N PHE A 354 24.22 -8.14 15.71
CA PHE A 354 24.13 -7.16 14.63
C PHE A 354 22.88 -6.28 14.77
N ILE A 355 21.73 -6.86 15.11
CA ILE A 355 20.48 -6.14 15.39
C ILE A 355 20.65 -5.22 16.60
N GLN A 356 21.34 -5.66 17.66
CA GLN A 356 21.64 -4.79 18.82
C GLN A 356 22.51 -3.58 18.44
N LEU A 357 23.47 -3.76 17.52
CA LEU A 357 24.30 -2.68 17.01
C LEU A 357 23.48 -1.70 16.17
N ALA A 358 22.59 -2.21 15.30
CA ALA A 358 21.72 -1.39 14.46
C ALA A 358 20.76 -0.55 15.32
N ASN A 359 20.11 -1.18 16.31
CA ASN A 359 19.25 -0.48 17.27
C ASN A 359 19.99 0.60 18.06
N ARG A 360 21.26 0.37 18.42
CA ARG A 360 22.07 1.35 19.14
C ARG A 360 22.45 2.56 18.28
N ALA A 361 22.57 2.36 16.97
CA ALA A 361 22.95 3.38 16.01
C ALA A 361 21.74 4.04 15.30
N ASP A 362 20.52 3.62 15.64
CA ASP A 362 19.28 4.02 14.96
C ASP A 362 19.31 3.76 13.44
N THR A 363 19.87 2.60 13.06
CA THR A 363 20.01 2.20 11.66
C THR A 363 18.89 1.24 11.25
N PRO A 364 18.07 1.56 10.23
CA PRO A 364 17.06 0.66 9.68
C PRO A 364 17.66 -0.67 9.22
N LEU A 365 16.86 -1.73 9.36
CA LEU A 365 17.27 -3.09 8.97
C LEU A 365 16.57 -3.53 7.69
N VAL A 366 17.33 -4.13 6.77
CA VAL A 366 16.84 -4.77 5.56
C VAL A 366 17.12 -6.27 5.67
N PHE A 367 16.06 -7.07 5.58
CA PHE A 367 16.17 -8.52 5.62
C PHE A 367 15.94 -9.12 4.23
N LEU A 368 16.92 -9.86 3.72
CA LEU A 368 16.83 -10.60 2.46
C LEU A 368 16.64 -12.09 2.79
N HIS A 369 15.39 -12.54 2.70
CA HIS A 369 15.00 -13.88 3.14
C HIS A 369 15.27 -14.93 2.08
N ASN A 370 16.10 -15.91 2.42
CA ASN A 370 16.29 -17.16 1.70
C ASN A 370 16.51 -18.29 2.70
N THR A 371 15.52 -18.51 3.56
CA THR A 371 15.53 -19.51 4.63
C THR A 371 14.56 -20.65 4.30
N THR A 372 14.96 -21.89 4.59
CA THR A 372 14.15 -23.10 4.42
C THR A 372 13.58 -23.61 5.75
N ALA A 373 14.01 -23.06 6.88
CA ALA A 373 13.43 -23.33 8.19
C ALA A 373 12.22 -22.41 8.44
N THR A 374 11.12 -23.02 8.92
CA THR A 374 9.89 -22.34 9.37
C THR A 374 10.01 -21.83 10.80
#